data_AF-A0A2I0U9J0-F1
#
_entry.id   AF-A0A2I0U9J0-F1
#
_cell.length_a   1.000
_cell.length_b   1.000
_cell.length_c   1.000
_cell.angle_alpha   90.00
_cell.angle_beta   90.00
_cell.angle_gamma   90.00
#
_symmetry.space_group_name_H-M   'P 1'
#
loop_
_entity.id
_entity.type
_entity.pdbx_description
1 polymer ?
#
loop_
_entity_poly.entity_id
_entity_poly.type
_entity_poly.pdbx_seq_one_letter_code
_entity_poly.pdbx_strand_id
1 'polypeptide(L)'
;MAEQRASEKLKWKKEVYSAWKKGLTTWEDYKNAVRVCRGEMRKAKASLELNLTRDVKANKKGFFKYIGGKRKTGENVGPLLNEMGAMVTEDTEKAELLNAFFASVFTAQASPQESQTLQVIEKVWMKEDFSLVEEDQARELDTCKSLGPDEMHP
;
A
#
# COMPACT_ATOMS: atom_id res chain seq x y z
N MET A 1 6.94 -27.81 -2.69
CA MET A 1 6.46 -28.12 -1.32
C MET A 1 5.51 -27.07 -0.76
N ALA A 2 5.90 -25.80 -0.61
CA ALA A 2 5.05 -24.78 0.03
C ALA A 2 3.73 -24.48 -0.71
N GLU A 3 3.77 -24.41 -2.05
CA GLU A 3 2.57 -24.16 -2.87
C GLU A 3 1.55 -25.30 -2.82
N GLN A 4 2.03 -26.54 -2.89
CA GLN A 4 1.19 -27.74 -2.78
C GLN A 4 0.50 -27.79 -1.41
N ARG A 5 1.25 -27.53 -0.33
CA ARG A 5 0.70 -27.45 1.03
C ARG A 5 -0.34 -26.34 1.18
N ALA A 6 -0.13 -25.17 0.56
CA ALA A 6 -1.11 -24.09 0.56
C ALA A 6 -2.40 -24.49 -0.18
N SER A 7 -2.28 -25.18 -1.32
CA SER A 7 -3.42 -25.70 -2.09
C SER A 7 -4.22 -26.74 -1.29
N GLU A 8 -3.53 -27.68 -0.64
CA GLU A 8 -4.15 -28.68 0.23
C GLU A 8 -4.91 -28.03 1.40
N LYS A 9 -4.29 -27.07 2.10
CA LYS A 9 -4.97 -26.36 3.20
C LYS A 9 -6.13 -25.50 2.72
N LEU A 10 -6.06 -24.98 1.49
CA LEU A 10 -7.19 -24.27 0.89
C LEU A 10 -8.37 -25.20 0.61
N LYS A 11 -8.12 -26.41 0.07
CA LYS A 11 -9.16 -27.43 -0.14
C LYS A 11 -9.76 -27.89 1.18
N TRP A 12 -8.92 -28.24 2.14
CA TRP A 12 -9.35 -28.65 3.48
C TRP A 12 -10.21 -27.58 4.17
N LYS A 13 -9.84 -26.29 4.08
CA LYS A 13 -10.67 -25.20 4.61
C LYS A 13 -12.07 -25.17 3.98
N LYS A 14 -12.18 -25.43 2.66
CA LYS A 14 -13.48 -25.49 1.97
C LYS A 14 -14.33 -26.68 2.46
N GLU A 15 -13.71 -27.83 2.67
CA GLU A 15 -14.38 -29.02 3.20
C GLU A 15 -14.91 -28.78 4.62
N VAL A 16 -14.07 -28.23 5.50
CA VAL A 16 -14.46 -27.88 6.87
C VAL A 16 -15.59 -26.85 6.86
N TYR A 17 -15.53 -25.84 5.98
CA TYR A 17 -16.62 -24.88 5.81
C TYR A 17 -17.95 -25.57 5.42
N SER A 18 -17.91 -26.47 4.45
CA SER A 18 -19.09 -27.21 4.01
C SER A 18 -19.66 -28.11 5.10
N ALA A 19 -18.79 -28.74 5.91
CA ALA A 19 -19.20 -29.59 7.02
C ALA A 19 -19.77 -28.76 8.19
N TRP A 20 -19.15 -27.63 8.53
CA TRP A 20 -19.66 -26.67 9.51
C TRP A 20 -21.05 -26.15 9.11
N LYS A 21 -21.25 -25.79 7.84
CA LYS A 21 -22.56 -25.36 7.31
C LYS A 21 -23.65 -26.44 7.42
N LYS A 22 -23.27 -27.72 7.50
CA LYS A 22 -24.18 -28.86 7.69
C LYS A 22 -24.34 -29.27 9.17
N GLY A 23 -23.69 -28.56 10.10
CA GLY A 23 -23.72 -28.90 11.52
C GLY A 23 -22.86 -30.12 11.90
N LEU A 24 -21.98 -30.58 11.00
CA LEU A 24 -21.12 -31.75 11.22
C LEU A 24 -19.79 -31.42 11.92
N THR A 25 -19.47 -30.14 12.05
CA THR A 25 -18.26 -29.66 12.76
C THR A 25 -18.61 -28.48 13.64
N THR A 26 -17.71 -28.16 14.56
CA THR A 26 -17.84 -26.95 15.39
C THR A 26 -17.39 -25.71 14.63
N TRP A 27 -17.81 -24.54 15.13
CA TRP A 27 -17.32 -23.24 14.66
C TRP A 27 -15.82 -23.07 14.90
N GLU A 28 -15.31 -23.62 16.01
CA GLU A 28 -13.91 -23.64 16.40
C GLU A 28 -13.04 -24.38 15.36
N ASP A 29 -13.52 -25.51 14.84
CA ASP A 29 -12.82 -26.28 13.79
C ASP A 29 -12.64 -25.45 12.52
N TYR A 30 -13.69 -24.74 12.10
CA TYR A 30 -13.62 -23.85 10.94
C TYR A 30 -12.66 -22.67 11.18
N LYS A 31 -12.71 -22.01 12.34
CA LYS A 31 -11.74 -20.95 12.69
C LYS A 31 -10.31 -21.46 12.62
N ASN A 32 -10.06 -22.66 13.14
CA ASN A 32 -8.74 -23.27 13.09
C ASN A 32 -8.29 -23.53 11.64
N ALA A 33 -9.18 -24.09 10.81
CA ALA A 33 -8.89 -24.32 9.39
C ALA A 33 -8.56 -23.01 8.64
N VAL A 34 -9.29 -21.93 8.93
CA VAL A 34 -9.00 -20.59 8.38
C VAL A 34 -7.61 -20.11 8.81
N ARG A 35 -7.26 -20.22 10.10
CA ARG A 35 -5.96 -19.80 10.64
C ARG A 35 -4.80 -20.56 9.98
N VAL A 36 -4.91 -21.88 9.89
CA VAL A 36 -3.90 -22.75 9.27
C VAL A 36 -3.76 -22.45 7.78
N CYS A 37 -4.88 -22.36 7.04
CA CYS A 37 -4.84 -22.03 5.62
C CYS A 37 -4.18 -20.66 5.37
N ARG A 38 -4.50 -19.65 6.19
CA ARG A 38 -3.87 -18.34 6.13
C ARG A 38 -2.36 -18.41 6.39
N GLY A 39 -1.94 -19.21 7.37
CA GLY A 39 -0.52 -19.44 7.67
C GLY A 39 0.24 -20.05 6.49
N GLU A 40 -0.29 -21.11 5.90
CA GLU A 40 0.33 -21.77 4.75
C GLU A 40 0.33 -20.89 3.50
N MET A 41 -0.71 -20.08 3.28
CA MET A 41 -0.76 -19.09 2.20
C MET A 41 0.38 -18.07 2.32
N ARG A 42 0.64 -17.57 3.54
CA ARG A 42 1.75 -16.64 3.80
C ARG A 42 3.11 -17.28 3.55
N LYS A 43 3.30 -18.54 3.97
CA LYS A 43 4.54 -19.29 3.72
C LYS A 43 4.78 -19.51 2.23
N ALA A 44 3.75 -19.93 1.49
CA ALA A 44 3.85 -20.09 0.04
C ALA A 44 4.19 -18.76 -0.65
N LYS A 45 3.53 -17.66 -0.25
CA LYS A 45 3.83 -16.33 -0.77
C LYS A 45 5.29 -15.93 -0.50
N ALA A 46 5.77 -16.06 0.73
CA ALA A 46 7.16 -15.72 1.08
C ALA A 46 8.17 -16.58 0.31
N SER A 47 7.88 -17.88 0.13
CA SER A 47 8.72 -18.76 -0.68
C SER A 47 8.77 -18.34 -2.15
N LEU A 48 7.64 -17.93 -2.72
CA LEU A 48 7.57 -17.43 -4.10
C LEU A 48 8.39 -16.13 -4.25
N GLU A 49 8.21 -15.17 -3.35
CA GLU A 49 8.94 -13.90 -3.35
C GLU A 49 10.45 -14.13 -3.22
N LEU A 50 10.86 -15.03 -2.34
CA LEU A 50 12.27 -15.38 -2.14
C LEU A 50 12.87 -16.00 -3.42
N ASN A 51 12.16 -16.92 -4.07
CA ASN A 51 12.62 -17.51 -5.34
C ASN A 51 12.72 -16.46 -6.46
N LEU A 52 11.75 -15.56 -6.58
CA LEU A 52 11.78 -14.46 -7.56
C LEU A 52 12.98 -13.54 -7.35
N THR A 53 13.32 -13.20 -6.11
CA THR A 53 14.48 -12.37 -5.78
C THR A 53 15.78 -13.09 -6.09
N ARG A 54 15.89 -14.38 -5.73
CA ARG A 54 17.09 -15.19 -6.01
C ARG A 54 17.36 -15.29 -7.51
N ASP A 55 16.31 -15.50 -8.29
CA ASP A 55 16.41 -15.73 -9.73
C ASP A 55 16.33 -14.44 -10.55
N VAL A 56 16.42 -13.26 -9.93
CA VAL A 56 16.23 -11.97 -10.64
C VAL A 56 17.19 -11.81 -11.82
N LYS A 57 18.43 -12.30 -11.70
CA LYS A 57 19.43 -12.20 -12.77
C LYS A 57 19.05 -13.06 -13.99
N ALA A 58 18.48 -14.25 -13.76
CA ALA A 58 18.08 -15.19 -14.80
C ALA A 58 16.66 -14.92 -15.33
N ASN A 59 15.76 -14.39 -14.49
CA ASN A 59 14.35 -14.19 -14.77
C ASN A 59 13.86 -12.80 -14.34
N LYS A 60 14.50 -11.75 -14.89
CA LYS A 60 14.10 -10.35 -14.68
C LYS A 60 12.61 -10.13 -14.99
N LYS A 61 12.12 -10.73 -16.09
CA LYS A 61 10.72 -10.60 -16.53
C LYS A 61 9.73 -11.12 -15.48
N GLY A 62 10.00 -12.28 -14.87
CA GLY A 62 9.15 -12.84 -13.81
C GLY A 62 9.07 -11.93 -12.59
N PHE A 63 10.20 -11.39 -12.15
CA PHE A 63 10.27 -10.47 -11.02
C PHE A 63 9.46 -9.18 -11.27
N PHE A 64 9.70 -8.49 -12.40
CA PHE A 64 8.97 -7.27 -12.72
C PHE A 64 7.49 -7.51 -12.98
N LYS A 65 7.10 -8.66 -13.55
CA LYS A 65 5.70 -9.06 -13.69
C LYS A 65 5.02 -9.21 -12.32
N TYR A 66 5.69 -9.85 -11.36
CA TYR A 66 5.18 -10.00 -10.01
C TYR A 66 4.97 -8.64 -9.34
N ILE A 67 5.99 -7.77 -9.38
CA ILE A 67 5.92 -6.41 -8.81
C ILE A 67 4.82 -5.59 -9.50
N GLY A 68 4.76 -5.60 -10.83
CA GLY A 68 3.73 -4.91 -11.60
C GLY A 68 2.31 -5.33 -11.22
N GLY A 69 2.07 -6.65 -11.05
CA GLY A 69 0.78 -7.16 -10.59
C GLY A 69 0.48 -6.90 -9.11
N LYS A 70 1.47 -6.51 -8.29
CA LYS A 70 1.28 -6.10 -6.90
C LYS A 70 1.03 -4.60 -6.74
N ARG A 71 1.49 -3.79 -7.68
CA ARG A 71 1.16 -2.37 -7.69
C ARG A 71 -0.34 -2.24 -7.93
N LYS A 72 -1.00 -1.46 -7.09
CA LYS A 72 -2.28 -0.86 -7.44
C LYS A 72 -1.98 0.25 -8.43
N THR A 73 -1.59 -0.09 -9.65
CA THR A 73 -1.65 0.89 -10.72
C THR A 73 -3.14 1.16 -10.87
N GLY A 74 -3.62 2.25 -10.27
CA GLY A 74 -4.92 2.78 -10.63
C GLY A 74 -4.90 2.95 -12.13
N GLU A 75 -5.95 2.52 -12.82
CA GLU A 75 -6.14 2.92 -14.19
C GLU A 75 -5.92 4.44 -14.29
N ASN A 76 -5.33 4.86 -15.41
CA ASN A 76 -5.16 6.26 -15.77
C ASN A 76 -6.45 7.04 -15.46
N VAL A 77 -6.35 8.37 -15.31
CA VAL A 77 -7.51 9.24 -15.08
C VAL A 77 -8.68 8.76 -15.95
N GLY A 78 -9.74 8.31 -15.26
CA GLY A 78 -10.91 7.73 -15.90
C GLY A 78 -11.57 8.72 -16.86
N PRO A 79 -12.57 8.29 -17.64
CA PRO A 79 -13.26 9.18 -18.55
C PRO A 79 -13.73 10.46 -17.84
N LEU A 80 -13.18 11.61 -18.25
CA LEU A 80 -13.64 12.90 -17.78
C LEU A 80 -14.69 13.43 -18.75
N LEU A 81 -15.64 14.20 -18.23
CA LEU A 81 -16.57 14.98 -19.03
C LEU A 81 -16.14 16.44 -18.99
N ASN A 82 -16.07 17.08 -20.15
CA ASN A 82 -15.88 18.52 -20.20
C ASN A 82 -17.17 19.26 -19.81
N GLU A 83 -17.11 20.59 -19.79
CA GLU A 83 -18.24 21.46 -19.46
C GLU A 83 -19.48 21.23 -20.36
N MET A 84 -19.25 20.78 -21.60
CA MET A 84 -20.31 20.45 -22.56
C MET A 84 -20.83 19.01 -22.41
N GLY A 85 -20.41 18.28 -21.39
CA GLY A 85 -20.80 16.89 -21.15
C GLY A 85 -20.21 15.89 -22.15
N ALA A 86 -19.23 16.30 -22.96
CA ALA A 86 -18.54 15.43 -23.90
C ALA A 86 -17.37 14.70 -23.23
N MET A 87 -17.17 13.44 -23.61
CA MET A 87 -16.16 12.56 -23.04
C MET A 87 -14.77 12.94 -23.56
N VAL A 88 -13.86 13.28 -22.64
CA VAL A 88 -12.48 13.65 -22.92
C VAL A 88 -11.63 12.39 -22.98
N THR A 89 -11.09 12.08 -24.15
CA THR A 89 -10.32 10.85 -24.40
C THR A 89 -8.82 11.10 -24.46
N GLU A 90 -8.38 12.30 -24.85
CA GLU A 90 -6.97 12.67 -24.92
C GLU A 90 -6.42 13.06 -23.54
N ASP A 91 -5.22 12.58 -23.20
CA ASP A 91 -4.61 12.84 -21.89
C ASP A 91 -4.20 14.32 -21.72
N THR A 92 -3.85 15.02 -22.81
CA THR A 92 -3.57 16.47 -22.79
C THR A 92 -4.80 17.26 -22.36
N GLU A 93 -5.94 16.99 -23.00
CA GLU A 93 -7.22 17.65 -22.69
C GLU A 93 -7.68 17.33 -21.26
N LYS A 94 -7.48 16.10 -20.78
CA LYS A 94 -7.76 15.74 -19.37
C LYS A 94 -6.90 16.56 -18.41
N ALA A 95 -5.62 16.74 -18.72
CA ALA A 95 -4.70 17.50 -17.87
C ALA A 95 -5.09 18.99 -17.83
N GLU A 96 -5.44 19.58 -18.97
CA GLU A 96 -5.91 20.96 -19.06
C GLU A 96 -7.22 21.17 -18.30
N LEU A 97 -8.19 20.26 -18.46
CA LEU A 97 -9.48 20.32 -17.77
C LEU A 97 -9.31 20.27 -16.24
N LEU A 98 -8.47 19.35 -15.75
CA LEU A 98 -8.15 19.26 -14.33
C LEU A 98 -7.43 20.53 -13.85
N ASN A 99 -6.47 21.05 -14.61
CA ASN A 99 -5.73 22.25 -14.25
C ASN A 99 -6.65 23.49 -14.18
N ALA A 100 -7.58 23.64 -15.12
CA ALA A 100 -8.59 24.69 -15.11
C ALA A 100 -9.52 24.58 -13.89
N PHE A 101 -9.98 23.36 -13.57
CA PHE A 101 -10.77 23.12 -12.37
C PHE A 101 -10.02 23.50 -11.09
N PHE A 102 -8.75 23.08 -10.96
CA PHE A 102 -7.91 23.44 -9.82
C PHE A 102 -7.71 24.96 -9.70
N ALA A 103 -7.39 25.64 -10.80
CA ALA A 103 -7.22 27.09 -10.80
C ALA A 103 -8.50 27.84 -10.37
N SER A 104 -9.68 27.36 -10.80
CA SER A 104 -10.97 27.95 -10.45
C SER A 104 -11.20 27.98 -8.94
N VAL A 105 -10.85 26.90 -8.21
CA VAL A 105 -11.04 26.83 -6.75
C VAL A 105 -10.20 27.87 -5.98
N PHE A 106 -9.09 28.34 -6.57
CA PHE A 106 -8.22 29.35 -5.98
C PHE A 106 -8.56 30.79 -6.41
N THR A 107 -9.59 31.00 -7.23
CA THR A 107 -9.98 32.32 -7.75
C THR A 107 -11.17 32.98 -7.03
N ALA A 108 -11.50 32.53 -5.82
CA ALA A 108 -12.48 33.23 -4.97
C ALA A 108 -11.83 34.42 -4.24
N GLN A 109 -12.13 35.63 -4.75
CA GLN A 109 -12.01 36.96 -4.12
C GLN A 109 -10.73 37.30 -3.35
N ALA A 110 -9.79 37.94 -4.04
CA ALA A 110 -8.79 38.79 -3.39
C ALA A 110 -9.46 40.02 -2.72
N SER A 111 -10.03 39.83 -1.53
CA SER A 111 -10.16 40.92 -0.57
C SER A 111 -8.83 41.04 0.20
N PRO A 112 -8.30 42.24 0.48
CA PRO A 112 -6.99 42.40 1.14
C PRO A 112 -6.87 41.75 2.53
N GLN A 113 -7.97 41.26 3.10
CA GLN A 113 -8.03 40.76 4.47
C GLN A 113 -7.68 39.25 4.59
N GLU A 114 -7.63 38.49 3.51
CA GLU A 114 -7.44 37.02 3.55
C GLU A 114 -5.97 36.56 3.60
N SER A 115 -5.02 37.47 3.39
CA SER A 115 -3.58 37.15 3.43
C SER A 115 -3.10 36.66 4.81
N GLN A 116 -3.82 36.99 5.89
CA GLN A 116 -3.52 36.53 7.25
C GLN A 116 -4.01 35.10 7.50
N THR A 117 -5.11 34.68 6.86
CA THR A 117 -5.71 33.35 7.06
C THR A 117 -4.95 32.27 6.29
N LEU A 118 -4.43 32.58 5.10
CA LEU A 118 -3.65 31.64 4.29
C LEU A 118 -2.34 31.22 4.97
N GLN A 119 -1.62 32.15 5.60
CA GLN A 119 -0.44 31.82 6.41
C GLN A 119 -0.78 30.96 7.64
N VAL A 120 -1.99 31.07 8.18
CA VAL A 120 -2.44 30.26 9.32
C VAL A 120 -2.78 28.84 8.86
N ILE A 121 -3.43 28.67 7.71
CA ILE A 121 -3.74 27.35 7.14
C ILE A 121 -2.46 26.60 6.73
N GLU A 122 -1.48 27.28 6.12
CA GLU A 122 -0.18 26.70 5.79
C GLU A 122 0.58 26.24 7.04
N LYS A 123 0.52 27.02 8.13
CA LYS A 123 1.11 26.65 9.43
C LYS A 123 0.37 25.51 10.14
N VAL A 124 -0.94 25.37 9.94
CA VAL A 124 -1.75 24.27 10.47
C VAL A 124 -1.44 22.97 9.70
N TRP A 125 -1.37 23.01 8.38
CA TRP A 125 -1.04 21.81 7.58
C TRP A 125 0.38 21.28 7.87
N MET A 126 1.34 22.18 8.14
CA MET A 126 2.70 21.79 8.55
C MET A 126 2.78 21.26 10.00
N LYS A 127 1.72 21.39 10.80
CA LYS A 127 1.69 20.97 12.21
C LYS A 127 0.90 19.68 12.44
N GLU A 128 -0.11 19.42 11.63
CA GLU A 128 -0.93 18.21 11.74
C GLU A 128 -0.29 16.93 11.14
N ASP A 129 0.82 17.04 10.41
CA ASP A 129 1.50 15.88 9.79
C ASP A 129 2.65 15.27 10.60
N PHE A 130 2.86 15.69 11.85
CA PHE A 130 3.73 14.95 12.78
C PHE A 130 3.15 14.98 14.19
N SER A 131 2.15 14.15 14.43
CA SER A 131 2.10 13.46 15.72
C SER A 131 3.29 12.50 15.75
N LEU A 132 4.44 13.08 16.08
CA LEU A 132 5.62 12.40 16.58
C LEU A 132 5.11 11.49 17.70
N VAL A 133 4.88 10.21 17.39
CA VAL A 133 4.86 9.17 18.40
C VAL A 133 6.24 9.28 19.04
N GLU A 134 6.24 9.80 20.25
CA GLU A 134 7.36 9.71 21.17
C GLU A 134 7.58 8.21 21.36
N GLU A 135 8.52 7.65 20.60
CA GLU A 135 8.99 6.29 20.83
C GLU A 135 9.78 6.35 22.13
N ASP A 136 9.07 6.02 23.21
CA ASP A 136 9.61 5.96 24.55
C ASP A 136 10.74 4.91 24.58
N GLN A 137 11.95 5.45 24.49
CA GLN A 137 13.14 4.94 25.15
C GLN A 137 13.61 3.55 24.74
N ALA A 138 14.42 3.56 23.67
CA ALA A 138 15.63 2.76 23.60
C ALA A 138 16.52 2.99 24.83
N ARG A 139 16.26 2.31 25.95
CA ARG A 139 17.25 2.11 27.01
C ARG A 139 17.97 0.78 26.78
N GLU A 140 18.94 0.82 25.86
CA GLU A 140 20.17 0.02 25.82
C GLU A 140 20.76 0.09 24.40
N LEU A 141 21.28 1.25 24.02
CA LEU A 141 22.20 1.33 22.89
C LEU A 141 23.58 1.68 23.45
N ASP A 142 24.41 0.65 23.57
CA ASP A 142 25.82 0.70 23.95
C ASP A 142 26.55 1.73 23.08
N THR A 143 27.08 2.77 23.74
CA THR A 143 27.73 3.93 23.12
C THR A 143 29.00 3.56 22.35
N CYS A 144 29.44 2.29 22.43
CA CYS A 144 30.66 1.79 21.80
C CYS A 144 30.45 1.04 20.47
N LYS A 145 29.22 0.94 19.92
CA LYS A 145 28.96 0.12 18.71
C LYS A 145 28.84 0.90 17.39
N SER A 146 29.08 2.20 17.37
CA SER A 146 29.04 3.03 16.16
C SER A 146 30.41 3.46 15.62
N LEU A 147 31.52 2.86 16.10
CA LEU A 147 32.84 3.10 15.51
C LEU A 147 32.95 2.42 14.14
N GLY A 148 32.87 3.23 13.09
CA GLY A 148 33.35 2.84 11.76
C GLY A 148 34.89 2.79 11.73
N PRO A 149 35.51 1.94 10.90
CA PRO A 149 36.95 1.69 10.92
C PRO A 149 37.83 2.88 10.54
N ASP A 150 37.26 3.95 9.97
CA ASP A 150 38.01 5.03 9.34
C ASP A 150 38.11 6.32 10.16
N GLU A 151 37.66 6.34 11.42
CA GLU A 151 38.01 7.35 12.45
C GLU A 151 37.99 8.84 12.02
N MET A 152 37.07 9.23 11.12
CA MET A 152 36.96 10.60 10.63
C MET A 152 35.75 11.33 11.25
N HIS A 153 36.01 12.50 11.83
CA HIS A 153 35.06 13.33 12.60
C HIS A 153 34.92 14.72 11.95
N PRO A 154 33.70 15.31 11.86
CA PRO A 154 33.50 16.75 11.80
C PRO A 154 33.37 17.38 13.19
#